data_AF-A0A920Q197-F1
#
_entry.id   AF-A0A920Q197-F1
#
_cell.length_a   1.000
_cell.length_b   1.000
_cell.length_c   1.000
_cell.angle_alpha   90.00
_cell.angle_beta   90.00
_cell.angle_gamma   90.00
#
_symmetry.space_group_name_H-M   'P 1'
#
loop_
_entity.id
_entity.type
_entity.pdbx_description
1 polymer ?
#
loop_
_entity_poly.entity_id
_entity_poly.type
_entity_poly.pdbx_seq_one_letter_code
_entity_poly.pdbx_strand_id
1 'polypeptide(L)'
;MIELIDYGAGNLTSVRKALSYLDAVFETPEAPEDLSHATAIIVPGVGNFEATTALDSAWRQAIAKAIERGTPLLGICLGLQWLF
;
A
#
# COMPACT_ATOMS: atom_id res chain seq x y z
N MET A 1 -7.53 2.63 -9.76
CA MET A 1 -6.25 3.36 -9.65
C MET A 1 -5.28 2.52 -8.82
N ILE A 2 -3.97 2.71 -8.95
CA ILE A 2 -3.00 2.05 -8.05
C ILE A 2 -2.99 2.81 -6.72
N GLU A 3 -3.31 2.13 -5.62
CA GLU A 3 -3.25 2.71 -4.29
C GLU A 3 -1.86 2.49 -3.69
N LEU A 4 -1.11 3.57 -3.49
CA LEU A 4 0.20 3.55 -2.84
C LEU A 4 0.05 3.90 -1.36
N ILE A 5 0.09 2.87 -0.51
CA ILE A 5 -0.12 3.00 0.93
C ILE A 5 1.02 3.80 1.57
N ASP A 6 0.66 4.85 2.31
CA ASP A 6 1.56 5.62 3.17
C ASP A 6 1.16 5.43 4.63
N TYR A 7 2.02 4.76 5.38
CA TYR A 7 1.85 4.56 6.83
C TYR A 7 2.96 5.23 7.64
N GLY A 8 3.61 6.26 7.06
CA GLY A 8 4.69 7.01 7.70
C GLY A 8 6.06 6.32 7.65
N ALA A 9 6.17 5.14 7.04
CA ALA A 9 7.44 4.49 6.73
C ALA A 9 7.41 3.86 5.34
N GLY A 10 8.52 4.02 4.61
CA GLY A 10 8.65 3.49 3.25
C GLY A 10 9.43 4.41 2.33
N ASN A 11 9.75 3.89 1.14
CA ASN A 11 10.42 4.65 0.10
C ASN A 11 9.40 5.24 -0.90
N LEU A 12 8.43 6.00 -0.38
CA LEU A 12 7.33 6.55 -1.17
C LEU A 12 7.83 7.39 -2.34
N THR A 13 8.82 8.25 -2.12
CA THR A 13 9.38 9.12 -3.17
C THR A 13 9.89 8.32 -4.37
N SER A 14 10.62 7.23 -4.17
CA SER A 14 11.10 6.41 -5.29
C SER A 14 9.98 5.64 -5.96
N VAL A 15 9.00 5.12 -5.19
CA VAL A 15 7.86 4.41 -5.78
C VAL A 15 6.99 5.35 -6.62
N ARG A 16 6.68 6.56 -6.12
CA ARG A 16 5.98 7.60 -6.88
C ARG A 16 6.72 7.95 -8.16
N LYS A 17 8.05 8.12 -8.11
CA LYS A 17 8.88 8.39 -9.30
C LYS A 17 8.82 7.24 -10.30
N ALA A 18 8.90 6.00 -9.83
CA ALA A 18 8.81 4.82 -10.70
C ALA A 18 7.44 4.71 -11.37
N LEU A 19 6.35 4.90 -10.62
CA LEU A 19 4.99 4.91 -11.16
C LEU A 19 4.79 6.05 -12.16
N SER A 20 5.30 7.25 -11.85
CA SER A 20 5.24 8.40 -12.77
C SER A 20 6.03 8.16 -14.05
N TYR A 21 7.22 7.54 -13.94
CA TYR A 21 8.04 7.18 -15.10
C TYR A 21 7.35 6.14 -16.01
N LEU A 22 6.48 5.31 -15.45
CA LEU A 22 5.68 4.32 -16.18
C LEU A 22 4.34 4.87 -16.68
N ASP A 23 4.09 6.17 -16.51
CA ASP A 23 2.79 6.82 -16.78
C ASP A 23 1.61 6.11 -16.09
N ALA A 24 1.86 5.49 -14.93
CA ALA A 24 0.85 4.80 -14.16
C ALA A 24 -0.04 5.80 -13.42
N VAL A 25 -1.34 5.51 -13.36
CA VAL A 25 -2.29 6.31 -12.57
C VAL A 25 -2.32 5.76 -11.15
N PHE A 26 -1.90 6.59 -10.19
CA PHE A 26 -1.80 6.21 -8.78
C PHE A 26 -2.19 7.37 -7.84
N GLU A 27 -2.66 7.02 -6.66
CA GLU A 27 -2.87 7.94 -5.55
C GLU A 27 -2.39 7.32 -4.24
N THR A 28 -2.40 8.14 -3.19
CA THR A 28 -2.14 7.66 -1.83
C THR A 28 -3.41 7.84 -1.03
N PRO A 29 -4.02 6.74 -0.58
CA PRO A 29 -5.25 6.80 0.18
C PRO A 29 -4.97 7.46 1.54
N GLU A 30 -5.93 8.26 2.01
CA GLU A 30 -5.86 8.91 3.33
C GLU A 30 -6.64 8.11 4.37
N ALA A 31 -7.57 7.26 3.93
CA ALA A 31 -8.38 6.42 4.79
C ALA A 31 -8.59 4.99 4.21
N PRO A 32 -8.88 3.97 5.04
CA PRO A 32 -9.11 2.60 4.57
C PRO A 32 -10.24 2.47 3.53
N GLU A 33 -11.24 3.35 3.58
CA GLU A 33 -12.39 3.34 2.67
C GLU A 33 -12.01 3.65 1.21
N ASP A 34 -10.91 4.37 1.00
CA ASP A 34 -10.40 4.74 -0.32
C ASP A 34 -9.99 3.50 -1.13
N LEU A 35 -9.67 2.37 -0.47
CA LEU A 35 -9.30 1.10 -1.11
C LEU A 35 -10.47 0.38 -1.80
N SER A 36 -11.70 0.90 -1.67
CA SER A 36 -12.90 0.32 -2.29
C SER A 36 -12.81 0.24 -3.82
N HIS A 37 -12.10 1.18 -4.45
CA HIS A 37 -11.94 1.27 -5.91
C HIS A 37 -10.52 0.94 -6.41
N ALA A 38 -9.66 0.44 -5.52
CA ALA A 38 -8.30 0.05 -5.84
C ALA A 38 -8.28 -0.99 -6.97
N THR A 39 -7.49 -0.73 -8.02
CA THR A 39 -7.23 -1.70 -9.10
C THR A 39 -5.94 -2.47 -8.88
N ALA A 40 -5.04 -1.93 -8.05
CA ALA A 40 -3.89 -2.60 -7.47
C ALA A 40 -3.49 -1.85 -6.19
N ILE A 41 -2.80 -2.54 -5.27
CA ILE A 41 -2.31 -1.96 -4.02
C ILE A 41 -0.79 -2.15 -3.96
N ILE A 42 -0.07 -1.11 -3.56
CA ILE A 42 1.36 -1.17 -3.26
C ILE A 42 1.56 -0.81 -1.80
N VAL A 43 2.18 -1.73 -1.05
CA VAL A 43 2.60 -1.51 0.34
C VAL A 43 4.13 -1.41 0.36
N PRO A 44 4.71 -0.20 0.27
CA PRO A 44 6.15 -0.02 0.39
C PRO A 44 6.59 -0.17 1.84
N GLY A 45 7.88 -0.40 2.11
CA GLY A 45 8.35 -0.36 3.49
C GLY A 45 9.85 -0.49 3.64
N VAL A 46 10.42 0.30 4.55
CA VAL A 46 11.82 0.24 4.97
C VAL A 46 11.88 0.54 6.48
N GLY A 47 12.95 0.13 7.15
CA GLY A 47 13.16 0.46 8.57
C GLY A 47 12.60 -0.58 9.54
N ASN A 48 12.16 -0.12 10.72
CA ASN A 48 11.72 -0.98 11.81
C ASN A 48 10.27 -1.47 11.60
N PHE A 49 10.02 -2.75 11.86
CA PHE A 49 8.72 -3.39 11.78
C PHE A 49 7.64 -2.70 12.64
N GLU A 50 8.03 -2.05 13.74
CA GLU A 50 7.13 -1.26 14.58
C GLU A 50 6.36 -0.17 13.79
N ALA A 51 6.94 0.38 12.72
CA ALA A 51 6.26 1.37 11.89
C ALA A 51 4.98 0.81 11.23
N THR A 52 4.90 -0.51 11.02
CA THR A 52 3.71 -1.16 10.43
C THR A 52 2.51 -1.19 11.38
N THR A 53 2.67 -0.76 12.64
CA THR A 53 1.54 -0.60 13.59
C THR A 53 0.54 0.47 13.16
N ALA A 54 0.97 1.43 12.33
CA ALA A 54 0.08 2.40 11.68
C ALA A 54 -0.89 1.75 10.68
N LEU A 55 -0.56 0.55 10.16
CA LEU A 55 -1.51 -0.31 9.43
C LEU A 55 -2.32 -1.13 10.43
N ASP A 56 -3.21 -0.44 11.11
CA ASP A 56 -4.08 -0.96 12.15
C ASP A 56 -5.14 -1.96 11.61
N SER A 57 -6.09 -2.35 12.46
CA SER A 57 -7.13 -3.30 12.09
C SER A 57 -8.03 -2.81 10.94
N ALA A 58 -8.28 -1.51 10.83
CA ALA A 58 -9.11 -0.95 9.78
C ALA A 58 -8.41 -1.04 8.42
N TRP A 59 -7.14 -0.62 8.37
CA TRP A 59 -6.31 -0.76 7.17
C TRP A 59 -6.13 -2.22 6.76
N ARG A 60 -5.82 -3.11 7.72
CA ARG A 60 -5.70 -4.55 7.47
C ARG A 60 -6.97 -5.14 6.87
N GLN A 61 -8.13 -4.78 7.43
CA GLN A 61 -9.41 -5.28 6.95
C GLN A 61 -9.73 -4.75 5.55
N ALA A 62 -9.46 -3.48 5.26
CA ALA A 62 -9.68 -2.90 3.93
C ALA A 62 -8.78 -3.55 2.86
N ILE A 63 -7.49 -3.74 3.18
CA ILE A 63 -6.54 -4.42 2.30
C ILE A 63 -6.97 -5.88 2.07
N ALA A 64 -7.36 -6.61 3.12
CA ALA A 64 -7.85 -7.98 2.99
C ALA A 64 -9.08 -8.07 2.09
N LYS A 65 -10.09 -7.21 2.28
CA LYS A 65 -11.29 -7.15 1.42
C LYS A 65 -10.95 -6.84 -0.04
N ALA A 66 -9.95 -5.99 -0.28
CA ALA A 66 -9.49 -5.70 -1.65
C ALA A 66 -8.86 -6.95 -2.30
N ILE A 67 -8.01 -7.67 -1.56
CA ILE A 67 -7.39 -8.93 -2.03
C ILE A 67 -8.45 -10.00 -2.30
N GLU A 68 -9.44 -10.15 -1.42
CA GLU A 68 -10.56 -11.10 -1.59
C GLU A 68 -11.37 -10.83 -2.87
N ARG A 69 -11.47 -9.56 -3.29
CA ARG A 69 -12.09 -9.15 -4.57
C ARG A 69 -11.20 -9.42 -5.79
N GLY A 70 -9.96 -9.87 -5.58
CA GLY A 70 -8.98 -10.12 -6.65
C GLY A 70 -8.09 -8.92 -6.97
N THR A 71 -8.04 -7.90 -6.10
CA THR A 71 -7.12 -6.76 -6.28
C THR A 71 -5.68 -7.24 -6.05
N PRO A 72 -4.77 -7.11 -7.03
CA PRO A 72 -3.38 -7.50 -6.84
C PRO A 72 -2.68 -6.59 -5.82
N LEU A 73 -1.83 -7.20 -4.99
CA LEU A 73 -1.02 -6.50 -4.00
C LEU A 73 0.48 -6.72 -4.25
N LEU A 74 1.26 -5.64 -4.19
CA LEU A 74 2.72 -5.66 -4.20
C LEU A 74 3.26 -5.13 -2.86
N GLY A 75 3.81 -6.03 -2.04
CA GLY A 75 4.59 -5.66 -0.86
C GLY A 75 6.07 -5.46 -1.20
N ILE A 76 6.69 -4.38 -0.72
CA ILE A 76 8.12 -4.10 -0.97
C ILE A 76 8.86 -4.08 0.37
N CYS A 77 9.88 -4.96 0.50
CA CYS A 77 10.72 -5.10 1.68
C CYS A 77 9.89 -5.26 2.97
N LEU A 78 9.79 -4.24 3.84
CA LEU A 78 9.01 -4.35 5.06
C LEU A 78 7.52 -4.53 4.78
N GLY A 79 7.01 -3.94 3.70
CA GLY A 79 5.61 -4.11 3.29
C GLY A 79 5.27 -5.52 2.82
N LEU A 80 6.28 -6.29 2.36
CA LEU A 80 6.12 -7.74 2.11
C LEU A 80 6.13 -8.51 3.42
N GLN A 81 7.06 -8.19 4.33
CA GLN A 81 7.16 -8.86 5.64
C GLN A 81 5.90 -8.69 6.49
N TRP A 82 5.26 -7.52 6.40
CA TRP A 82 3.99 -7.22 7.07
C TRP A 82 2.84 -8.17 6.72
N LEU A 83 2.93 -8.89 5.59
CA LEU A 83 1.93 -9.88 5.16
C LEU A 83 2.01 -11.21 5.94
N PHE A 84 3.04 -11.42 6.76
CA PHE A 84 3.33 -12.67 7.46
C PHE A 84 3.39 -12.49 8.97
#